data_AF-A0A9P0M9V3-F1
#
_entry.id   AF-A0A9P0M9V3-F1
#
_cell.length_a   1.000
_cell.length_b   1.000
_cell.length_c   1.000
_cell.angle_alpha   90.00
_cell.angle_beta   90.00
_cell.angle_gamma   90.00
#
_symmetry.space_group_name_H-M   'P 1'
#
loop_
_entity.id
_entity.type
_entity.pdbx_description
1 polymer ?
#
loop_
_entity_poly.entity_id
_entity_poly.type
_entity_poly.pdbx_seq_one_letter_code
_entity_poly.pdbx_strand_id
1 'polypeptide(L)'
;MDKNKHKKTDIEKEASMLMRRCKANEKHRIKAPTLEEIIATQLTDELMDQFNINKQKREKLKEFQSEFTKKTKLKEFKTRLVPLYPEVPTKNDCHKKIRYYSELCPYSDMTAILESALRNRVRARGLELKYPSIIDNIVASAKEEFFEVTHNAGVNLKTKPMNIEEYNRTKIEPYKYLGRSDRYQVYLWTKNEFQLRFMLHLPLVQRIFKDCITVLPQTLFNISTLRSKPYDIKDLDDIFNRYISDAEVILKRFYYKIVEMVEVDDTKLEPYLYKRMLKVCTGILAKYFSIAIMNTMEHIRDVTGNDNLIPYIKLSLKYSETLVLFPNDNDVILIYSMFVSKLVDIGRTFLVLETVRIRDYPSKTIRLNVTDEYFNDILEVIGENIMNMFIPVNEYMSKLEEDFQEIFRRFTKVDETNPFKTGLSQIKHYQNYMNKVGSMLSSEYFGIGQLVLSEYVQSMRESLSEVMEDLFLKLCTLHEEENEDICDCFEAIKAEALRRPATSEELIAQGKYMIWVKTVHLMELRERIQAMLYNLTDLMLYGTLEKEHMELNAKTVNWLTEIEPILNINSSMYEQLKFESEVKLTSTITYVNTSIDTLIPLLGVLNDMDDYERCP
;
A
#
# COMPACT_ATOMS: atom_id res chain seq x y z
N MET A 1 -47.71 -60.69 -14.03
CA MET A 1 -46.47 -60.47 -13.26
C MET A 1 -45.49 -59.50 -13.94
N ASP A 2 -45.66 -59.13 -15.21
CA ASP A 2 -44.67 -58.30 -15.93
C ASP A 2 -44.75 -56.77 -15.71
N LYS A 3 -45.92 -56.22 -15.31
CA LYS A 3 -46.03 -54.77 -15.04
C LYS A 3 -45.27 -54.32 -13.78
N ASN A 4 -45.03 -55.21 -12.81
CA ASN A 4 -44.27 -54.89 -11.60
C ASN A 4 -42.74 -54.99 -11.79
N LYS A 5 -42.26 -55.72 -12.81
CA LYS A 5 -40.83 -55.75 -13.14
C LYS A 5 -40.38 -54.44 -13.80
N HIS A 6 -41.17 -53.91 -14.74
CA HIS A 6 -40.86 -52.63 -15.40
C HIS A 6 -40.85 -51.43 -14.44
N LYS A 7 -41.84 -51.35 -13.54
CA LYS A 7 -41.87 -50.28 -12.53
C LYS A 7 -40.68 -50.32 -11.57
N LYS A 8 -40.20 -51.52 -11.21
CA LYS A 8 -39.05 -51.69 -10.32
C LYS A 8 -37.74 -51.29 -11.00
N THR A 9 -37.58 -51.62 -12.28
CA THR A 9 -36.40 -51.23 -13.06
C THR A 9 -36.34 -49.73 -13.37
N ASP A 10 -37.49 -49.06 -13.53
CA ASP A 10 -37.52 -47.61 -13.73
C ASP A 10 -37.20 -46.85 -12.44
N ILE A 11 -37.71 -47.31 -11.29
CA ILE A 11 -37.37 -46.74 -9.98
C ILE A 11 -35.88 -46.95 -9.65
N GLU A 12 -35.30 -48.11 -9.99
CA GLU A 12 -33.86 -48.36 -9.81
C GLU A 12 -33.00 -47.48 -10.73
N LYS A 13 -33.44 -47.21 -11.97
CA LYS A 13 -32.77 -46.28 -12.88
C LYS A 13 -32.89 -44.84 -12.42
N GLU A 14 -34.05 -44.42 -11.92
CA GLU A 14 -34.27 -43.09 -11.36
C GLU A 14 -33.43 -42.87 -10.09
N ALA A 15 -33.42 -43.86 -9.18
CA ALA A 15 -32.60 -43.84 -7.98
C ALA A 15 -31.10 -43.82 -8.33
N SER A 16 -30.68 -44.55 -9.35
CA SER A 16 -29.28 -44.55 -9.81
C SER A 16 -28.89 -43.23 -10.52
N MET A 17 -29.83 -42.58 -11.21
CA MET A 17 -29.64 -41.23 -11.76
C MET A 17 -29.61 -40.15 -10.67
N LEU A 18 -30.47 -40.25 -9.65
CA LEU A 18 -30.45 -39.39 -8.47
C LEU A 18 -29.15 -39.55 -7.69
N MET A 19 -28.68 -40.78 -7.46
CA MET A 19 -27.40 -41.05 -6.82
C MET A 19 -26.21 -40.55 -7.65
N ARG A 20 -26.28 -40.59 -8.99
CA ARG A 20 -25.27 -39.98 -9.88
C ARG A 20 -25.32 -38.45 -9.84
N ARG A 21 -26.51 -37.83 -9.76
CA ARG A 21 -26.67 -36.38 -9.56
C ARG A 21 -26.19 -35.94 -8.18
N CYS A 22 -26.44 -36.72 -7.13
CA CYS A 22 -25.93 -36.47 -5.79
C CYS A 22 -24.40 -36.59 -5.74
N LYS A 23 -23.80 -37.61 -6.39
CA LYS A 23 -22.34 -37.74 -6.52
C LYS A 23 -21.69 -36.67 -7.42
N ALA A 24 -22.40 -36.18 -8.43
CA ALA A 24 -21.94 -35.04 -9.24
C ALA A 24 -21.99 -33.73 -8.43
N ASN A 25 -23.01 -33.56 -7.57
CA ASN A 25 -23.12 -32.42 -6.66
C ASN A 25 -22.19 -32.49 -5.44
N GLU A 26 -21.67 -33.67 -5.07
CA GLU A 26 -20.59 -33.79 -4.07
C GLU A 26 -19.29 -33.13 -4.51
N LYS A 27 -19.03 -33.00 -5.82
CA LYS A 27 -17.86 -32.26 -6.34
C LYS A 27 -17.98 -30.74 -6.23
N HIS A 28 -19.16 -30.21 -5.89
CA HIS A 28 -19.43 -28.77 -5.77
C HIS A 28 -20.01 -28.34 -4.42
N ARG A 29 -19.89 -29.17 -3.38
CA ARG A 29 -20.06 -28.66 -2.02
C ARG A 29 -18.83 -27.83 -1.66
N ILE A 30 -18.99 -26.51 -1.65
CA ILE A 30 -18.21 -25.61 -0.80
C ILE A 30 -18.24 -26.27 0.59
N LYS A 31 -17.09 -26.76 1.06
CA LYS A 31 -16.97 -27.31 2.40
C LYS A 31 -17.46 -26.23 3.37
N ALA A 32 -18.31 -26.61 4.33
CA ALA A 32 -18.64 -25.71 5.42
C ALA A 32 -17.31 -25.21 6.02
N PRO A 33 -17.13 -23.90 6.19
CA PRO A 33 -15.87 -23.37 6.62
C PRO A 33 -15.51 -23.96 7.98
N THR A 34 -14.26 -24.40 8.14
CA THR A 34 -13.82 -24.93 9.43
C THR A 34 -13.91 -23.82 10.49
N LEU A 35 -14.01 -24.20 11.78
CA LEU A 35 -14.00 -23.22 12.86
C LEU A 35 -12.81 -22.24 12.75
N GLU A 36 -11.68 -22.73 12.23
CA GLU A 36 -10.48 -21.95 11.91
C GLU A 36 -10.69 -20.94 10.77
N GLU A 37 -11.42 -21.29 9.70
CA GLU A 37 -11.75 -20.39 8.58
C GLU A 37 -12.75 -19.31 9.01
N ILE A 38 -13.69 -19.64 9.91
CA ILE A 38 -14.66 -18.69 10.47
C ILE A 38 -13.96 -17.67 11.37
N ILE A 39 -13.02 -18.12 12.22
CA ILE A 39 -12.20 -17.24 13.08
C ILE A 39 -11.28 -16.34 12.23
N ALA A 40 -10.84 -16.79 11.05
CA ALA A 40 -9.96 -16.01 10.20
C ALA A 40 -10.67 -14.99 9.29
N THR A 41 -11.95 -15.23 8.95
CA THR A 41 -12.68 -14.41 7.95
C THR A 41 -13.79 -13.52 8.54
N GLN A 42 -14.29 -13.83 9.74
CA GLN A 42 -15.45 -13.13 10.33
C GLN A 42 -15.17 -12.42 11.67
N LEU A 43 -13.96 -12.58 12.23
CA LEU A 43 -13.59 -11.88 13.47
C LEU A 43 -13.07 -10.49 13.13
N THR A 44 -13.97 -9.50 13.14
CA THR A 44 -13.66 -8.07 13.08
C THR A 44 -13.34 -7.52 14.48
N ASP A 45 -12.59 -6.42 14.56
CA ASP A 45 -12.23 -5.78 15.85
C ASP A 45 -13.48 -5.39 16.67
N GLU A 46 -14.58 -5.02 16.01
CA GLU A 46 -15.89 -4.75 16.66
C GLU A 46 -16.44 -5.97 17.43
N LEU A 47 -16.28 -7.18 16.90
CA LEU A 47 -16.65 -8.41 17.58
C LEU A 47 -15.67 -8.72 18.72
N MET A 48 -14.37 -8.45 18.56
CA MET A 48 -13.37 -8.66 19.62
C MET A 48 -13.55 -7.71 20.82
N ASP A 49 -14.07 -6.51 20.58
CA ASP A 49 -14.45 -5.57 21.62
C ASP A 49 -15.73 -6.01 22.36
N GLN A 50 -16.74 -6.52 21.64
CA GLN A 50 -17.93 -7.11 22.27
C GLN A 50 -17.60 -8.29 23.20
N PHE A 51 -16.53 -9.04 22.91
CA PHE A 51 -16.09 -10.20 23.71
C PHE A 51 -15.02 -9.88 24.78
N ASN A 52 -14.66 -8.61 25.01
CA ASN A 52 -13.73 -8.19 26.06
C ASN A 52 -12.38 -8.97 26.08
N ILE A 53 -11.82 -9.22 24.90
CA ILE A 53 -10.59 -10.02 24.77
C ILE A 53 -9.35 -9.20 25.18
N ASN A 54 -8.53 -9.76 26.08
CA ASN A 54 -7.34 -9.12 26.62
C ASN A 54 -6.24 -8.86 25.56
N LYS A 55 -5.42 -7.81 25.73
CA LYS A 55 -4.47 -7.28 24.72
C LYS A 55 -3.50 -8.34 24.16
N GLN A 56 -2.90 -9.15 25.03
CA GLN A 56 -1.99 -10.25 24.63
C GLN A 56 -2.69 -11.35 23.82
N LYS A 57 -3.99 -11.57 24.05
CA LYS A 57 -4.77 -12.55 23.28
C LYS A 57 -5.16 -11.99 21.90
N ARG A 58 -5.37 -10.67 21.79
CA ARG A 58 -5.59 -9.99 20.50
C ARG A 58 -4.37 -10.09 19.60
N GLU A 59 -3.17 -9.86 20.12
CA GLU A 59 -1.92 -9.99 19.36
C GLU A 59 -1.73 -11.42 18.84
N LYS A 60 -1.94 -12.44 19.69
CA LYS A 60 -1.89 -13.85 19.28
C LYS A 60 -2.93 -14.21 18.21
N LEU A 61 -4.11 -13.59 18.26
CA LEU A 61 -5.16 -13.76 17.26
C LEU A 61 -4.78 -13.12 15.92
N LYS A 62 -4.17 -11.92 15.95
CA LYS A 62 -3.65 -11.25 14.74
C LYS A 62 -2.52 -12.06 14.09
N GLU A 63 -1.60 -12.60 14.88
CA GLU A 63 -0.55 -13.50 14.39
C GLU A 63 -1.13 -14.77 13.75
N PHE A 64 -2.13 -15.38 14.39
CA PHE A 64 -2.82 -16.57 13.87
C PHE A 64 -3.55 -16.28 12.55
N GLN A 65 -4.26 -15.16 12.43
CA GLN A 65 -4.92 -14.74 11.19
C GLN A 65 -3.92 -14.53 10.04
N SER A 66 -2.76 -13.92 10.33
CA SER A 66 -1.69 -13.73 9.35
C SER A 66 -1.10 -15.07 8.87
N GLU A 67 -0.79 -15.98 9.80
CA GLU A 67 -0.30 -17.33 9.46
C GLU A 67 -1.33 -18.15 8.67
N PHE A 68 -2.61 -18.05 9.03
CA PHE A 68 -3.68 -18.78 8.37
C PHE A 68 -3.85 -18.29 6.93
N THR A 69 -3.90 -16.96 6.73
CA THR A 69 -3.99 -16.34 5.40
C THR A 69 -2.81 -16.76 4.51
N LYS A 70 -1.60 -16.77 5.08
CA LYS A 70 -0.39 -17.25 4.38
C LYS A 70 -0.52 -18.71 3.93
N LYS A 71 -1.00 -19.60 4.80
CA LYS A 71 -1.18 -21.04 4.49
C LYS A 71 -2.30 -21.30 3.48
N THR A 72 -3.39 -20.55 3.52
CA THR A 72 -4.51 -20.67 2.57
C THR A 72 -4.10 -20.20 1.18
N LYS A 73 -3.43 -19.06 1.06
CA LYS A 73 -2.89 -18.58 -0.22
C LYS A 73 -1.84 -19.55 -0.81
N LEU A 74 -1.00 -20.17 0.02
CA LEU A 74 -0.07 -21.23 -0.40
C LEU A 74 -0.79 -22.48 -0.94
N LYS A 75 -1.94 -22.86 -0.35
CA LYS A 75 -2.74 -23.99 -0.85
C LYS A 75 -3.42 -23.66 -2.17
N GLU A 76 -4.02 -22.47 -2.28
CA GLU A 76 -4.62 -21.99 -3.54
C GLU A 76 -3.59 -21.92 -4.67
N PHE A 77 -2.36 -21.48 -4.35
CA PHE A 77 -1.22 -21.45 -5.27
C PHE A 77 -0.83 -22.84 -5.79
N LYS A 78 -0.81 -23.87 -4.93
CA LYS A 78 -0.54 -25.26 -5.34
C LYS A 78 -1.64 -25.84 -6.22
N THR A 79 -2.90 -25.49 -6.00
CA THR A 79 -4.02 -25.95 -6.84
C THR A 79 -4.09 -25.26 -8.21
N ARG A 80 -3.48 -24.08 -8.40
CA ARG A 80 -3.42 -23.39 -9.70
C ARG A 80 -2.29 -23.89 -10.62
N LEU A 81 -1.27 -24.54 -10.06
CA LEU A 81 -0.12 -25.11 -10.79
C LEU A 81 -0.39 -26.54 -11.31
N VAL A 82 -1.62 -26.87 -11.71
CA VAL A 82 -1.85 -28.14 -12.44
C VAL A 82 -1.10 -28.03 -13.77
N PRO A 83 -0.10 -28.88 -14.05
CA PRO A 83 0.67 -28.77 -15.27
C PRO A 83 -0.25 -28.97 -16.47
N LEU A 84 -0.17 -28.06 -17.45
CA LEU A 84 -0.89 -28.12 -18.73
C LEU A 84 -0.60 -29.39 -19.54
N TYR A 85 0.48 -30.10 -19.18
CA TYR A 85 0.92 -31.33 -19.83
C TYR A 85 1.17 -32.42 -18.79
N PRO A 86 0.89 -33.69 -19.11
CA PRO A 86 1.26 -34.82 -18.26
C PRO A 86 2.78 -34.86 -18.03
N GLU A 87 3.22 -35.43 -16.92
CA GLU A 87 4.65 -35.56 -16.61
C GLU A 87 5.36 -36.43 -17.66
N VAL A 88 6.50 -35.94 -18.19
CA VAL A 88 7.27 -36.61 -19.23
C VAL A 88 7.85 -37.93 -18.69
N PRO A 89 7.58 -39.08 -19.32
CA PRO A 89 8.12 -40.37 -18.89
C PRO A 89 9.65 -40.38 -18.96
N THR A 90 10.27 -40.99 -17.96
CA THR A 90 11.72 -41.16 -17.89
C THR A 90 12.19 -42.38 -18.69
N LYS A 91 13.49 -42.45 -19.01
CA LYS A 91 14.07 -43.50 -19.87
C LYS A 91 13.86 -44.95 -19.38
N ASN A 92 13.53 -45.13 -18.10
CA ASN A 92 13.30 -46.43 -17.46
C ASN A 92 11.81 -46.78 -17.25
N ASP A 93 10.87 -45.94 -17.71
CA ASP A 93 9.45 -46.21 -17.56
C ASP A 93 8.95 -47.35 -18.47
N CYS A 94 7.92 -48.07 -18.00
CA CYS A 94 7.34 -49.16 -18.76
C CYS A 94 6.73 -48.65 -20.08
N HIS A 95 6.80 -49.47 -21.14
CA HIS A 95 6.28 -49.14 -22.47
C HIS A 95 4.80 -48.72 -22.47
N LYS A 96 3.99 -49.25 -21.54
CA LYS A 96 2.60 -48.81 -21.28
C LYS A 96 2.49 -47.33 -20.93
N LYS A 97 3.35 -46.82 -20.04
CA LYS A 97 3.36 -45.40 -19.64
C LYS A 97 3.83 -44.50 -20.76
N ILE A 98 4.84 -44.93 -21.54
CA ILE A 98 5.38 -44.16 -22.66
C ILE A 98 4.33 -44.01 -23.77
N ARG A 99 3.57 -45.08 -24.06
CA ARG A 99 2.47 -45.04 -25.01
C ARG A 99 1.31 -44.17 -24.52
N TYR A 100 0.89 -44.33 -23.27
CA TYR A 100 -0.14 -43.49 -22.66
C TYR A 100 0.19 -42.00 -22.73
N TYR A 101 1.44 -41.63 -22.45
CA TYR A 101 1.91 -40.25 -22.62
C TYR A 101 1.87 -39.79 -24.09
N SER A 102 2.23 -40.67 -25.04
CA SER A 102 2.20 -40.36 -26.48
C SER A 102 0.78 -40.16 -27.00
N GLU A 103 -0.19 -40.91 -26.47
CA GLU A 103 -1.63 -40.77 -26.77
C GLU A 103 -2.21 -39.46 -26.20
N LEU A 104 -1.64 -38.93 -25.11
CA LEU A 104 -2.03 -37.64 -24.53
C LEU A 104 -1.35 -36.43 -25.19
N CYS A 105 -0.44 -36.63 -26.14
CA CYS A 105 0.24 -35.53 -26.81
C CYS A 105 -0.69 -34.80 -27.82
N PRO A 106 -0.56 -33.47 -27.95
CA PRO A 106 -1.30 -32.70 -28.94
C PRO A 106 -0.96 -33.16 -30.36
N TYR A 107 -1.95 -33.18 -31.25
CA TYR A 107 -1.83 -33.56 -32.65
C TYR A 107 -1.90 -32.34 -33.58
N SER A 108 -1.48 -32.52 -34.83
CA SER A 108 -1.49 -31.45 -35.83
C SER A 108 -2.84 -31.39 -36.54
N ASP A 109 -3.43 -30.20 -36.58
CA ASP A 109 -4.67 -29.97 -37.31
C ASP A 109 -4.50 -30.14 -38.84
N MET A 110 -5.60 -30.45 -39.53
CA MET A 110 -5.63 -30.49 -40.98
C MET A 110 -5.43 -29.08 -41.51
N THR A 111 -4.38 -28.87 -42.30
CA THR A 111 -4.11 -27.54 -42.88
C THR A 111 -5.21 -27.13 -43.86
N ALA A 112 -5.46 -25.83 -43.96
CA ALA A 112 -6.47 -25.26 -44.87
C ALA A 112 -6.25 -25.67 -46.34
N ILE A 113 -5.01 -25.95 -46.74
CA ILE A 113 -4.66 -26.43 -48.08
C ILE A 113 -5.18 -27.86 -48.31
N LEU A 114 -5.04 -28.75 -47.32
CA LEU A 114 -5.54 -30.12 -47.38
C LEU A 114 -7.07 -30.15 -47.35
N GLU A 115 -7.70 -29.32 -46.51
CA GLU A 115 -9.16 -29.18 -46.47
C GLU A 115 -9.70 -28.68 -47.83
N SER A 116 -9.05 -27.68 -48.42
CA SER A 116 -9.41 -27.17 -49.75
C SER A 116 -9.26 -28.25 -50.83
N ALA A 117 -8.19 -29.04 -50.79
CA ALA A 117 -7.97 -30.15 -51.71
C ALA A 117 -9.02 -31.27 -51.54
N LEU A 118 -9.45 -31.57 -50.31
CA LEU A 118 -10.53 -32.51 -50.03
C LEU A 118 -11.87 -31.99 -50.55
N ARG A 119 -12.22 -30.73 -50.24
CA ARG A 119 -13.43 -30.09 -50.77
C ARG A 119 -13.44 -30.14 -52.29
N ASN A 120 -12.31 -29.90 -52.95
CA ASN A 120 -12.15 -29.99 -54.40
C ASN A 120 -12.32 -31.41 -54.97
N ARG A 121 -11.93 -32.46 -54.22
CA ARG A 121 -12.11 -33.86 -54.63
C ARG A 121 -13.52 -34.40 -54.37
N VAL A 122 -14.17 -33.91 -53.32
CA VAL A 122 -15.56 -34.28 -52.96
C VAL A 122 -16.58 -33.60 -53.88
N ARG A 123 -16.17 -32.62 -54.70
CA ARG A 123 -17.03 -31.90 -55.65
C ARG A 123 -17.78 -32.80 -56.63
N ALA A 124 -18.94 -33.28 -56.21
CA ALA A 124 -19.87 -34.02 -57.03
C ALA A 124 -20.81 -33.03 -57.74
N ARG A 125 -20.39 -32.54 -58.91
CA ARG A 125 -21.23 -31.93 -59.98
C ARG A 125 -22.50 -31.22 -59.50
N GLY A 126 -22.37 -30.17 -58.68
CA GLY A 126 -23.48 -29.27 -58.30
C GLY A 126 -24.32 -29.68 -57.08
N LEU A 127 -24.03 -30.80 -56.41
CA LEU A 127 -24.67 -31.18 -55.13
C LEU A 127 -24.32 -30.24 -53.96
N GLU A 128 -23.23 -29.48 -54.10
CA GLU A 128 -22.68 -28.58 -53.07
C GLU A 128 -23.58 -27.37 -52.79
N LEU A 129 -24.30 -26.91 -53.81
CA LEU A 129 -25.22 -25.78 -53.70
C LEU A 129 -26.59 -26.19 -53.14
N LYS A 130 -26.97 -27.47 -53.24
CA LYS A 130 -28.27 -27.99 -52.78
C LYS A 130 -28.24 -28.49 -51.34
N TYR A 131 -27.12 -29.05 -50.86
CA TYR A 131 -27.01 -29.62 -49.51
C TYR A 131 -25.66 -29.28 -48.84
N PRO A 132 -25.42 -28.00 -48.51
CA PRO A 132 -24.16 -27.56 -47.90
C PRO A 132 -23.89 -28.23 -46.55
N SER A 133 -24.92 -28.46 -45.73
CA SER A 133 -24.80 -29.12 -44.42
C SER A 133 -24.28 -30.55 -44.50
N ILE A 134 -24.61 -31.29 -45.56
CA ILE A 134 -24.15 -32.67 -45.74
C ILE A 134 -22.66 -32.68 -46.10
N ILE A 135 -22.21 -31.72 -46.92
CA ILE A 135 -20.79 -31.60 -47.27
C ILE A 135 -19.97 -31.19 -46.06
N ASP A 136 -20.46 -30.24 -45.26
CA ASP A 136 -19.74 -29.86 -44.05
C ASP A 136 -19.67 -31.01 -43.03
N ASN A 137 -20.71 -31.85 -42.95
CA ASN A 137 -20.66 -33.08 -42.15
C ASN A 137 -19.66 -34.10 -42.71
N ILE A 138 -19.57 -34.27 -44.03
CA ILE A 138 -18.59 -35.17 -44.66
C ILE A 138 -17.16 -34.64 -44.43
N VAL A 139 -16.95 -33.32 -44.54
CA VAL A 139 -15.65 -32.68 -44.29
C VAL A 139 -15.30 -32.78 -42.80
N ALA A 140 -16.26 -32.60 -41.89
CA ALA A 140 -16.05 -32.76 -40.45
C ALA A 140 -15.69 -34.22 -40.10
N SER A 141 -16.41 -35.20 -40.67
CA SER A 141 -16.10 -36.62 -40.49
C SER A 141 -14.73 -36.99 -41.08
N ALA A 142 -14.37 -36.46 -42.25
CA ALA A 142 -13.05 -36.66 -42.84
C ALA A 142 -11.93 -35.98 -42.03
N LYS A 143 -12.21 -34.85 -41.36
CA LYS A 143 -11.27 -34.20 -40.43
C LYS A 143 -11.07 -35.06 -39.18
N GLU A 144 -12.15 -35.57 -38.59
CA GLU A 144 -12.10 -36.45 -37.43
C GLU A 144 -11.33 -37.74 -37.73
N GLU A 145 -11.61 -38.36 -38.88
CA GLU A 145 -10.88 -39.55 -39.34
C GLU A 145 -9.41 -39.23 -39.64
N PHE A 146 -9.11 -38.09 -40.26
CA PHE A 146 -7.74 -37.64 -40.46
C PHE A 146 -7.00 -37.44 -39.13
N PHE A 147 -7.67 -36.90 -38.12
CA PHE A 147 -7.09 -36.74 -36.78
C PHE A 147 -6.78 -38.09 -36.14
N GLU A 148 -7.74 -39.01 -36.15
CA GLU A 148 -7.50 -40.35 -35.59
C GLU A 148 -6.36 -41.05 -36.32
N VAL A 149 -6.32 -41.01 -37.65
CA VAL A 149 -5.28 -41.70 -38.44
C VAL A 149 -3.90 -41.06 -38.23
N THR A 150 -3.79 -39.73 -38.27
CA THR A 150 -2.50 -39.04 -38.11
C THR A 150 -1.97 -39.13 -36.68
N HIS A 151 -2.85 -39.01 -35.68
CA HIS A 151 -2.50 -39.19 -34.28
C HIS A 151 -2.04 -40.63 -34.02
N ASN A 152 -2.81 -41.64 -34.45
CA ASN A 152 -2.44 -43.05 -34.29
C ASN A 152 -1.15 -43.39 -35.03
N ALA A 153 -0.94 -42.87 -36.24
CA ALA A 153 0.31 -43.04 -36.98
C ALA A 153 1.50 -42.39 -36.26
N GLY A 154 1.33 -41.19 -35.70
CA GLY A 154 2.34 -40.50 -34.90
C GLY A 154 2.72 -41.25 -33.63
N VAL A 155 1.72 -41.80 -32.92
CA VAL A 155 1.93 -42.65 -31.73
C VAL A 155 2.65 -43.96 -32.10
N ASN A 156 2.26 -44.59 -33.21
CA ASN A 156 2.84 -45.85 -33.68
C ASN A 156 4.24 -45.70 -34.30
N LEU A 157 4.62 -44.51 -34.78
CA LEU A 157 5.99 -44.18 -35.19
C LEU A 157 6.93 -44.05 -33.99
N LYS A 158 6.42 -43.55 -32.85
CA LYS A 158 7.20 -43.31 -31.63
C LYS A 158 7.21 -44.50 -30.67
N THR A 159 6.15 -45.31 -30.67
CA THR A 159 5.97 -46.45 -29.77
C THR A 159 5.45 -47.66 -30.54
N LYS A 160 5.91 -48.87 -30.20
CA LYS A 160 5.35 -50.11 -30.78
C LYS A 160 3.89 -50.29 -30.32
N PRO A 161 2.95 -50.71 -31.20
CA PRO A 161 1.59 -51.03 -30.77
C PRO A 161 1.54 -52.24 -29.86
N MET A 162 0.58 -52.22 -28.92
CA MET A 162 0.33 -53.33 -27.99
C MET A 162 -0.35 -54.52 -28.68
N ASN A 163 -1.10 -54.26 -29.76
CA ASN A 163 -1.79 -55.26 -30.55
C ASN A 163 -1.22 -55.33 -31.98
N ILE A 164 -0.96 -56.53 -32.48
CA ILE A 164 -0.40 -56.79 -33.82
C ILE A 164 -1.39 -56.37 -34.93
N GLU A 165 -2.69 -56.38 -34.65
CA GLU A 165 -3.73 -55.99 -35.62
C GLU A 165 -3.78 -54.47 -35.91
N GLU A 166 -3.39 -53.62 -34.95
CA GLU A 166 -3.27 -52.15 -35.16
C GLU A 166 -2.11 -51.80 -36.09
N TYR A 167 -1.02 -52.58 -36.06
CA TYR A 167 0.17 -52.36 -36.88
C TYR A 167 -0.11 -52.47 -38.39
N ASN A 168 -1.11 -53.29 -38.77
CA ASN A 168 -1.45 -53.53 -40.17
C ASN A 168 -2.42 -52.51 -40.76
N ARG A 169 -3.11 -51.69 -39.95
CA ARG A 169 -4.08 -50.69 -40.43
C ARG A 169 -3.43 -49.39 -40.93
N THR A 170 -2.24 -49.04 -40.43
CA THR A 170 -1.56 -47.78 -40.78
C THR A 170 -0.10 -48.02 -41.15
N LYS A 171 0.15 -48.72 -42.27
CA LYS A 171 1.50 -48.84 -42.84
C LYS A 171 1.73 -47.64 -43.78
N ILE A 172 2.47 -46.65 -43.31
CA ILE A 172 2.89 -45.52 -44.17
C ILE A 172 3.98 -46.03 -45.12
N GLU A 173 3.67 -46.07 -46.42
CA GLU A 173 4.67 -46.40 -47.43
C GLU A 173 5.78 -45.32 -47.47
N PRO A 174 7.06 -45.71 -47.62
CA PRO A 174 8.14 -44.75 -47.72
C PRO A 174 7.94 -43.80 -48.92
N TYR A 175 8.30 -42.54 -48.75
CA TYR A 175 8.06 -41.47 -49.71
C TYR A 175 8.69 -41.81 -51.08
N LYS A 176 7.89 -41.77 -52.16
CA LYS A 176 8.21 -42.32 -53.48
C LYS A 176 9.33 -41.57 -54.25
N TYR A 177 9.75 -40.39 -53.79
CA TYR A 177 10.72 -39.53 -54.49
C TYR A 177 11.98 -39.32 -53.65
N LEU A 178 13.16 -39.52 -54.26
CA LEU A 178 14.52 -39.34 -53.73
C LEU A 178 14.89 -37.87 -53.38
N GLY A 179 13.92 -37.04 -53.00
CA GLY A 179 14.16 -35.72 -52.41
C GLY A 179 14.66 -34.61 -53.35
N ARG A 180 14.60 -34.78 -54.67
CA ARG A 180 14.93 -33.70 -55.63
C ARG A 180 13.67 -33.09 -56.21
N SER A 181 13.36 -31.87 -55.75
CA SER A 181 12.32 -31.02 -56.35
C SER A 181 12.87 -30.28 -57.56
N ASP A 182 11.99 -29.70 -58.39
CA ASP A 182 12.38 -28.85 -59.52
C ASP A 182 13.26 -27.65 -59.10
N ARG A 183 13.23 -27.28 -57.81
CA ARG A 183 14.03 -26.19 -57.21
C ARG A 183 15.40 -26.62 -56.69
N TYR A 184 15.83 -27.86 -56.96
CA TYR A 184 17.10 -28.38 -56.45
C TYR A 184 18.33 -27.55 -56.88
N GLN A 185 18.31 -26.97 -58.08
CA GLN A 185 19.38 -26.07 -58.54
C GLN A 185 19.45 -24.77 -57.73
N VAL A 186 18.30 -24.20 -57.38
CA VAL A 186 18.22 -23.02 -56.49
C VAL A 186 18.77 -23.37 -55.11
N TYR A 187 18.42 -24.55 -54.57
CA TYR A 187 18.98 -25.04 -53.32
C TYR A 187 20.50 -25.17 -53.35
N LEU A 188 21.09 -25.73 -54.42
CA LEU A 188 22.54 -25.86 -54.56
C LEU A 188 23.24 -24.50 -54.64
N TRP A 189 22.70 -23.56 -55.42
CA TRP A 189 23.21 -22.20 -55.49
C TRP A 189 23.16 -21.50 -54.13
N THR A 190 22.01 -21.56 -53.45
CA THR A 190 21.82 -20.99 -52.11
C THR A 190 22.76 -21.64 -51.09
N LYS A 191 22.95 -22.97 -51.15
CA LYS A 191 23.90 -23.70 -50.29
C LYS A 191 25.33 -23.22 -50.50
N ASN A 192 25.76 -23.03 -51.75
CA ASN A 192 27.10 -22.52 -52.06
C ASN A 192 27.28 -21.07 -51.58
N GLU A 193 26.27 -20.21 -51.77
CA GLU A 193 26.28 -18.84 -51.22
C GLU A 193 26.40 -18.83 -49.68
N PHE A 194 25.65 -19.69 -48.99
CA PHE A 194 25.75 -19.82 -47.53
C PHE A 194 27.14 -20.30 -47.08
N GLN A 195 27.74 -21.25 -47.81
CA GLN A 195 29.09 -21.73 -47.53
C GLN A 195 30.16 -20.65 -47.71
N LEU A 196 30.04 -19.83 -48.76
CA LEU A 196 30.97 -18.73 -49.04
C LEU A 196 30.80 -17.55 -48.08
N ARG A 197 29.57 -17.25 -47.66
CA ARG A 197 29.28 -16.09 -46.78
C ARG A 197 29.53 -16.38 -45.30
N PHE A 198 29.11 -17.55 -44.82
CA PHE A 198 29.13 -17.88 -43.39
C PHE A 198 30.22 -18.88 -43.01
N MET A 199 30.93 -19.48 -43.99
CA MET A 199 32.08 -20.37 -43.77
C MET A 199 31.84 -21.42 -42.68
N LEU A 200 30.58 -21.88 -42.53
CA LEU A 200 30.15 -22.83 -41.50
C LEU A 200 30.79 -24.22 -41.65
N HIS A 201 31.54 -24.45 -42.72
CA HIS A 201 32.31 -25.67 -42.95
C HIS A 201 33.67 -25.64 -42.24
N LEU A 202 34.15 -24.46 -41.82
CA LEU A 202 35.45 -24.33 -41.16
C LEU A 202 35.37 -24.85 -39.71
N PRO A 203 36.34 -25.68 -39.27
CA PRO A 203 36.33 -26.28 -37.94
C PRO A 203 36.25 -25.27 -36.79
N LEU A 204 36.95 -24.14 -36.91
CA LEU A 204 36.93 -23.06 -35.90
C LEU A 204 35.52 -22.47 -35.75
N VAL A 205 34.86 -22.14 -36.87
CA VAL A 205 33.51 -21.58 -36.88
C VAL A 205 32.50 -22.56 -36.28
N GLN A 206 32.60 -23.85 -36.62
CA GLN A 206 31.75 -24.89 -36.06
C GLN A 206 31.97 -25.09 -34.56
N ARG A 207 33.23 -25.04 -34.10
CA ARG A 207 33.58 -25.18 -32.70
C ARG A 207 33.05 -24.01 -31.87
N ILE A 208 33.25 -22.78 -32.33
CA ILE A 208 32.71 -21.57 -31.69
C ILE A 208 31.19 -21.64 -31.66
N PHE A 209 30.54 -21.97 -32.78
CA PHE A 209 29.08 -22.10 -32.84
C PHE A 209 28.54 -23.17 -31.87
N LYS A 210 29.20 -24.33 -31.80
CA LYS A 210 28.84 -25.39 -30.85
C LYS A 210 28.99 -24.91 -29.41
N ASP A 211 30.11 -24.26 -29.08
CA ASP A 211 30.36 -23.74 -27.74
C ASP A 211 29.38 -22.62 -27.36
N CYS A 212 28.97 -21.76 -28.30
CA CYS A 212 27.91 -20.77 -28.09
C CYS A 212 26.57 -21.41 -27.70
N ILE A 213 26.23 -22.57 -28.26
CA ILE A 213 24.97 -23.27 -27.94
C ILE A 213 25.08 -24.05 -26.63
N THR A 214 26.22 -24.70 -26.36
CA THR A 214 26.34 -25.62 -25.22
C THR A 214 26.79 -24.96 -23.93
N VAL A 215 27.55 -23.87 -24.00
CA VAL A 215 28.22 -23.26 -22.84
C VAL A 215 27.52 -21.98 -22.39
N LEU A 216 26.97 -21.19 -23.32
CA LEU A 216 26.29 -19.94 -22.98
C LEU A 216 24.89 -20.25 -22.42
N PRO A 217 24.53 -19.75 -21.22
CA PRO A 217 23.20 -19.94 -20.68
C PRO A 217 22.15 -19.14 -21.48
N GLN A 218 20.91 -19.64 -21.52
CA GLN A 218 19.80 -18.97 -22.23
C GLN A 218 19.45 -17.61 -21.60
N THR A 219 19.52 -17.51 -20.28
CA THR A 219 19.36 -16.30 -19.46
C THR A 219 20.55 -16.16 -18.53
N LEU A 220 21.10 -14.96 -18.37
CA LEU A 220 22.32 -14.74 -17.58
C LEU A 220 22.10 -14.94 -16.08
N PHE A 221 20.91 -14.60 -15.59
CA PHE A 221 20.50 -14.79 -14.20
C PHE A 221 18.97 -14.88 -14.10
N ASN A 222 18.46 -15.30 -12.93
CA ASN A 222 17.04 -15.39 -12.65
C ASN A 222 16.66 -14.55 -11.42
N ILE A 223 15.84 -13.53 -11.63
CA ILE A 223 15.39 -12.58 -10.60
C ILE A 223 14.15 -13.08 -9.83
N SER A 224 13.41 -14.06 -10.37
CA SER A 224 12.16 -14.57 -9.79
C SER A 224 12.32 -15.15 -8.38
N THR A 225 13.55 -15.44 -7.95
CA THR A 225 13.85 -15.96 -6.62
C THR A 225 13.87 -14.88 -5.53
N LEU A 226 13.89 -13.58 -5.89
CA LEU A 226 13.98 -12.45 -4.96
C LEU A 226 12.66 -12.10 -4.24
N ARG A 227 11.84 -13.12 -3.93
CA ARG A 227 10.58 -12.97 -3.20
C ARG A 227 10.59 -13.57 -1.80
N SER A 228 11.69 -14.19 -1.41
CA SER A 228 11.78 -14.91 -0.13
C SER A 228 11.67 -13.99 1.10
N LYS A 229 12.05 -12.72 0.96
CA LYS A 229 12.01 -11.72 2.03
C LYS A 229 11.68 -10.34 1.44
N PRO A 230 11.12 -9.41 2.23
CA PRO A 230 11.03 -8.01 1.82
C PRO A 230 12.43 -7.39 1.76
N TYR A 231 12.78 -6.80 0.63
CA TYR A 231 14.06 -6.12 0.39
C TYR A 231 13.88 -4.61 0.48
N ASP A 232 14.83 -3.92 1.13
CA ASP A 232 14.94 -2.47 0.99
C ASP A 232 15.44 -2.14 -0.42
N ILE A 233 15.16 -0.92 -0.89
CA ILE A 233 15.53 -0.47 -2.23
C ILE A 233 17.05 -0.48 -2.45
N LYS A 234 17.83 -0.15 -1.41
CA LYS A 234 19.30 -0.21 -1.44
C LYS A 234 19.81 -1.64 -1.52
N ASP A 235 19.21 -2.54 -0.74
CA ASP A 235 19.55 -3.96 -0.77
C ASP A 235 19.26 -4.56 -2.15
N LEU A 236 18.18 -4.12 -2.80
CA LEU A 236 17.81 -4.54 -4.15
C LEU A 236 18.83 -4.05 -5.18
N ASP A 237 19.24 -2.78 -5.15
CA ASP A 237 20.27 -2.25 -6.05
C ASP A 237 21.62 -2.98 -5.85
N ASP A 238 22.02 -3.27 -4.62
CA ASP A 238 23.22 -4.06 -4.33
C ASP A 238 23.15 -5.47 -4.93
N ILE A 239 21.99 -6.12 -4.85
CA ILE A 239 21.76 -7.45 -5.43
C ILE A 239 21.80 -7.38 -6.95
N PHE A 240 21.18 -6.37 -7.54
CA PHE A 240 21.21 -6.12 -8.98
C PHE A 240 22.64 -5.89 -9.49
N ASN A 241 23.44 -5.09 -8.77
CA ASN A 241 24.85 -4.89 -9.08
C ASN A 241 25.67 -6.20 -8.99
N ARG A 242 25.36 -7.09 -8.03
CA ARG A 242 25.98 -8.42 -7.95
C ARG A 242 25.62 -9.31 -9.15
N TYR A 243 24.34 -9.37 -9.53
CA TYR A 243 23.92 -10.14 -10.71
C TYR A 243 24.56 -9.64 -12.00
N ILE A 244 24.72 -8.32 -12.15
CA ILE A 244 25.46 -7.70 -13.25
C ILE A 244 26.92 -8.16 -13.23
N SER A 245 27.59 -8.13 -12.07
CA SER A 245 28.98 -8.57 -11.94
C SER A 245 29.15 -10.05 -12.29
N ASP A 246 28.25 -10.91 -11.81
CA ASP A 246 28.25 -12.34 -12.13
C ASP A 246 28.04 -12.59 -13.63
N ALA A 247 27.11 -11.85 -14.25
CA ALA A 247 26.88 -11.92 -15.70
C ALA A 247 28.12 -11.48 -16.49
N GLU A 248 28.79 -10.41 -16.06
CA GLU A 248 30.04 -9.94 -16.64
C GLU A 248 31.15 -10.99 -16.55
N VAL A 249 31.29 -11.67 -15.40
CA VAL A 249 32.27 -12.75 -15.21
C VAL A 249 31.97 -13.94 -16.14
N ILE A 250 30.71 -14.33 -16.29
CA ILE A 250 30.29 -15.42 -17.20
C ILE A 250 30.64 -15.07 -18.64
N LEU A 251 30.29 -13.86 -19.09
CA LEU A 251 30.56 -13.40 -20.45
C LEU A 251 32.07 -13.24 -20.72
N LYS A 252 32.84 -12.68 -19.77
CA LYS A 252 34.30 -12.57 -19.86
C LYS A 252 34.97 -13.95 -19.94
N ARG A 253 34.59 -14.88 -19.06
CA ARG A 253 35.13 -16.24 -19.06
C ARG A 253 34.87 -16.95 -20.39
N PHE A 254 33.66 -16.78 -20.94
CA PHE A 254 33.34 -17.33 -22.25
C PHE A 254 34.14 -16.64 -23.36
N TYR A 255 34.22 -15.30 -23.35
CA TYR A 255 34.99 -14.54 -24.34
C TYR A 255 36.47 -14.95 -24.35
N TYR A 256 37.13 -15.03 -23.20
CA TYR A 256 38.54 -15.44 -23.11
C TYR A 256 38.77 -16.87 -23.58
N LYS A 257 37.84 -17.79 -23.30
CA LYS A 257 37.90 -19.16 -23.84
C LYS A 257 37.87 -19.16 -25.37
N ILE A 258 37.06 -18.31 -25.99
CA ILE A 258 37.00 -18.19 -27.46
C ILE A 258 38.25 -17.51 -28.01
N VAL A 259 38.80 -16.51 -27.31
CA VAL A 259 40.07 -15.90 -27.66
C VAL A 259 41.20 -16.93 -27.68
N GLU A 260 41.31 -17.75 -26.64
CA GLU A 260 42.29 -18.85 -26.57
C GLU A 260 42.12 -19.82 -27.75
N MET A 261 40.88 -20.17 -28.11
CA MET A 261 40.62 -21.02 -29.29
C MET A 261 41.09 -20.39 -30.61
N VAL A 262 40.99 -19.07 -30.74
CA VAL A 262 41.45 -18.33 -31.92
C VAL A 262 42.98 -18.17 -31.94
N GLU A 263 43.62 -18.07 -30.76
CA GLU A 263 45.07 -18.00 -30.65
C GLU A 263 45.77 -19.32 -31.01
N VAL A 264 45.16 -20.45 -30.63
CA VAL A 264 45.62 -21.82 -30.89
C VAL A 264 45.26 -22.30 -32.31
N ASP A 265 44.45 -21.53 -33.05
CA ASP A 265 44.05 -21.92 -34.42
C ASP A 265 45.20 -21.74 -35.42
N ASP A 266 45.58 -22.86 -36.05
CA ASP A 266 46.63 -22.96 -37.08
C ASP A 266 46.04 -23.14 -38.50
N THR A 267 44.79 -22.74 -38.72
CA THR A 267 44.14 -22.95 -40.02
C THR A 267 44.87 -22.17 -41.13
N LYS A 268 45.49 -22.89 -42.06
CA LYS A 268 46.22 -22.32 -43.20
C LYS A 268 45.24 -21.74 -44.23
N LEU A 269 44.91 -20.46 -44.11
CA LEU A 269 44.09 -19.70 -45.06
C LEU A 269 44.84 -18.47 -45.56
N GLU A 270 44.47 -17.97 -46.74
CA GLU A 270 44.97 -16.66 -47.20
C GLU A 270 44.58 -15.55 -46.21
N PRO A 271 45.43 -14.51 -46.01
CA PRO A 271 45.19 -13.46 -45.03
C PRO A 271 43.82 -12.77 -45.15
N TYR A 272 43.33 -12.61 -46.38
CA TYR A 272 42.01 -12.03 -46.66
C TYR A 272 40.86 -12.94 -46.21
N LEU A 273 40.94 -14.24 -46.52
CA LEU A 273 39.93 -15.23 -46.13
C LEU A 273 39.94 -15.46 -44.62
N TYR A 274 41.12 -15.45 -43.99
CA TYR A 274 41.26 -15.56 -42.54
C TYR A 274 40.62 -14.37 -41.81
N LYS A 275 40.86 -13.14 -42.29
CA LYS A 275 40.17 -11.93 -41.77
C LYS A 275 38.66 -12.03 -41.90
N ARG A 276 38.16 -12.55 -43.02
CA ARG A 276 36.71 -12.76 -43.24
C ARG A 276 36.16 -13.82 -42.28
N MET A 277 36.91 -14.89 -42.02
CA MET A 277 36.54 -15.93 -41.05
C MET A 277 36.43 -15.35 -39.64
N LEU A 278 37.42 -14.58 -39.18
CA LEU A 278 37.36 -13.91 -37.88
C LEU A 278 36.15 -12.98 -37.76
N LYS A 279 35.81 -12.23 -38.81
CA LYS A 279 34.60 -11.40 -38.85
C LYS A 279 33.32 -12.22 -38.70
N VAL A 280 33.26 -13.42 -39.28
CA VAL A 280 32.13 -14.34 -39.10
C VAL A 280 32.08 -14.85 -37.66
N CYS A 281 33.21 -15.25 -37.07
CA CYS A 281 33.29 -15.67 -35.67
C CYS A 281 32.83 -14.54 -34.72
N THR A 282 33.30 -13.31 -34.94
CA THR A 282 32.86 -12.11 -34.21
C THR A 282 31.35 -11.90 -34.39
N GLY A 283 30.81 -12.04 -35.59
CA GLY A 283 29.37 -11.91 -35.84
C GLY A 283 28.52 -12.98 -35.14
N ILE A 284 29.01 -14.22 -35.05
CA ILE A 284 28.37 -15.30 -34.29
C ILE A 284 28.37 -14.96 -32.80
N LEU A 285 29.51 -14.58 -32.23
CA LEU A 285 29.61 -14.16 -30.83
C LEU A 285 28.67 -12.99 -30.53
N ALA A 286 28.69 -11.96 -31.37
CA ALA A 286 27.83 -10.78 -31.26
C ALA A 286 26.36 -11.19 -31.20
N LYS A 287 25.93 -12.09 -32.09
CA LYS A 287 24.53 -12.54 -32.15
C LYS A 287 24.14 -13.33 -30.90
N TYR A 288 24.98 -14.25 -30.44
CA TYR A 288 24.65 -15.06 -29.25
C TYR A 288 24.70 -14.26 -27.95
N PHE A 289 25.65 -13.32 -27.80
CA PHE A 289 25.64 -12.36 -26.69
C PHE A 289 24.38 -11.50 -26.72
N SER A 290 23.99 -11.01 -27.90
CA SER A 290 22.74 -10.25 -28.06
C SER A 290 21.53 -11.09 -27.67
N ILE A 291 21.45 -12.36 -28.09
CA ILE A 291 20.33 -13.26 -27.72
C ILE A 291 20.29 -13.50 -26.21
N ALA A 292 21.43 -13.77 -25.56
CA ALA A 292 21.46 -13.99 -24.11
C ALA A 292 21.01 -12.74 -23.33
N ILE A 293 21.43 -11.55 -23.77
CA ILE A 293 20.98 -10.27 -23.19
C ILE A 293 19.49 -10.06 -23.45
N MET A 294 19.01 -10.23 -24.69
CA MET A 294 17.59 -10.10 -25.05
C MET A 294 16.71 -11.04 -24.23
N ASN A 295 17.05 -12.33 -24.15
CA ASN A 295 16.32 -13.30 -23.33
C ASN A 295 16.31 -12.92 -21.84
N THR A 296 17.40 -12.33 -21.34
CA THR A 296 17.47 -11.87 -19.95
C THR A 296 16.57 -10.63 -19.73
N MET A 297 16.49 -9.72 -20.70
CA MET A 297 15.57 -8.57 -20.67
C MET A 297 14.10 -9.01 -20.75
N GLU A 298 13.79 -9.98 -21.61
CA GLU A 298 12.47 -10.61 -21.70
C GLU A 298 12.09 -11.28 -20.37
N HIS A 299 13.03 -11.98 -19.73
CA HIS A 299 12.82 -12.55 -18.40
C HIS A 299 12.52 -11.46 -17.35
N ILE A 300 13.21 -10.32 -17.39
CA ILE A 300 12.93 -9.19 -16.49
C ILE A 300 11.51 -8.66 -16.72
N ARG A 301 11.11 -8.48 -17.98
CA ARG A 301 9.75 -8.05 -18.36
C ARG A 301 8.69 -9.03 -17.85
N ASP A 302 8.92 -10.32 -18.02
CA ASP A 302 7.97 -11.35 -17.59
C ASP A 302 7.88 -11.44 -16.05
N VAL A 303 8.98 -11.15 -15.35
CA VAL A 303 9.01 -11.06 -13.88
C VAL A 303 8.25 -9.85 -13.37
N THR A 304 8.38 -8.68 -14.00
CA THR A 304 7.67 -7.46 -13.58
C THR A 304 6.18 -7.52 -13.91
N GLY A 305 5.79 -8.24 -14.96
CA GLY A 305 4.38 -8.45 -15.32
C GLY A 305 3.61 -9.46 -14.45
N ASN A 306 4.28 -10.16 -13.53
CA ASN A 306 3.66 -11.19 -12.69
C ASN A 306 3.71 -10.82 -11.21
N ASP A 307 2.53 -10.70 -10.59
CA ASP A 307 2.35 -10.38 -9.17
C ASP A 307 3.14 -11.30 -8.24
N ASN A 308 3.39 -12.55 -8.67
CA ASN A 308 4.02 -13.61 -7.88
C ASN A 308 5.53 -13.75 -8.09
N LEU A 309 6.10 -13.10 -9.11
CA LEU A 309 7.51 -13.24 -9.47
C LEU A 309 8.31 -11.98 -9.17
N ILE A 310 7.64 -10.82 -9.13
CA ILE A 310 8.29 -9.56 -8.83
C ILE A 310 9.00 -9.61 -7.46
N PRO A 311 10.25 -9.09 -7.36
CA PRO A 311 10.95 -8.93 -6.11
C PRO A 311 10.10 -8.24 -5.06
N TYR A 312 10.11 -8.77 -3.84
CA TYR A 312 9.24 -8.28 -2.77
C TYR A 312 9.89 -7.07 -2.09
N ILE A 313 9.30 -5.88 -2.24
CA ILE A 313 9.91 -4.62 -1.77
C ILE A 313 9.34 -4.22 -0.40
N LYS A 314 10.18 -3.68 0.48
CA LYS A 314 9.75 -3.01 1.71
C LYS A 314 9.40 -1.57 1.37
N LEU A 315 8.13 -1.21 1.52
CA LEU A 315 7.62 0.14 1.37
C LEU A 315 7.49 0.76 2.76
N SER A 316 7.88 2.01 2.90
CA SER A 316 7.80 2.78 4.13
C SER A 316 7.06 4.08 3.87
N LEU A 317 6.35 4.54 4.89
CA LEU A 317 5.61 5.78 4.85
C LEU A 317 6.29 6.84 5.69
N LYS A 318 6.59 7.97 5.06
CA LYS A 318 7.14 9.13 5.74
C LYS A 318 6.17 10.29 5.63
N TYR A 319 6.01 10.98 6.75
CA TYR A 319 5.18 12.16 6.86
C TYR A 319 6.08 13.40 6.99
N SER A 320 5.86 14.39 6.13
CA SER A 320 6.49 15.72 6.22
C SER A 320 5.42 16.81 6.16
N GLU A 321 4.66 16.85 5.06
CA GLU A 321 3.50 17.75 4.84
C GLU A 321 2.41 17.05 4.03
N THR A 322 2.81 16.08 3.20
CA THR A 322 1.97 15.10 2.51
C THR A 322 2.50 13.70 2.81
N LEU A 323 1.64 12.70 2.60
CA LEU A 323 2.00 11.29 2.76
C LEU A 323 2.91 10.86 1.60
N VAL A 324 4.20 10.66 1.87
CA VAL A 324 5.18 10.25 0.85
C VAL A 324 5.55 8.78 1.03
N LEU A 325 5.37 8.01 -0.05
CA LEU A 325 5.79 6.63 -0.13
C LEU A 325 7.28 6.54 -0.45
N PHE A 326 8.02 5.75 0.33
CA PHE A 326 9.42 5.47 0.08
C PHE A 326 9.67 3.96 0.06
N PRO A 327 10.14 3.38 -1.06
CA PRO A 327 10.35 4.02 -2.37
C PRO A 327 9.05 4.32 -3.12
N ASN A 328 9.07 5.34 -3.98
CA ASN A 328 7.97 5.60 -4.90
C ASN A 328 8.08 4.71 -6.15
N ASP A 329 7.05 4.75 -7.00
CA ASP A 329 6.99 4.03 -8.28
C ASP A 329 8.16 4.42 -9.21
N ASN A 330 8.46 5.71 -9.33
CA ASN A 330 9.56 6.23 -10.14
C ASN A 330 10.95 5.77 -9.67
N ASP A 331 11.17 5.65 -8.36
CA ASP A 331 12.42 5.19 -7.75
C ASP A 331 12.67 3.73 -8.13
N VAL A 332 11.61 2.90 -8.07
CA VAL A 332 11.69 1.51 -8.48
C VAL A 332 11.94 1.41 -9.99
N ILE A 333 11.22 2.16 -10.81
CA ILE A 333 11.44 2.22 -12.28
C ILE A 333 12.88 2.66 -12.60
N LEU A 334 13.41 3.65 -11.88
CA LEU A 334 14.79 4.11 -12.07
C LEU A 334 15.80 2.99 -11.80
N ILE A 335 15.63 2.21 -10.73
CA ILE A 335 16.55 1.10 -10.45
C ILE A 335 16.49 0.00 -11.50
N TYR A 336 15.28 -0.38 -11.94
CA TYR A 336 15.15 -1.36 -13.02
C TYR A 336 15.72 -0.86 -14.34
N SER A 337 15.51 0.41 -14.69
CA SER A 337 16.08 1.00 -15.91
C SER A 337 17.60 1.11 -15.86
N MET A 338 18.18 1.50 -14.72
CA MET A 338 19.63 1.49 -14.50
C MET A 338 20.20 0.07 -14.59
N PHE A 339 19.50 -0.92 -14.03
CA PHE A 339 19.89 -2.31 -14.06
C PHE A 339 19.90 -2.87 -15.50
N VAL A 340 18.85 -2.62 -16.28
CA VAL A 340 18.76 -3.05 -17.69
C VAL A 340 19.79 -2.33 -18.56
N SER A 341 20.04 -1.03 -18.31
CA SER A 341 21.07 -0.26 -19.01
C SER A 341 22.47 -0.82 -18.77
N LYS A 342 22.84 -1.07 -17.51
CA LYS A 342 24.12 -1.69 -17.13
C LYS A 342 24.30 -3.07 -17.76
N LEU A 343 23.22 -3.86 -17.89
CA LEU A 343 23.24 -5.16 -18.54
C LEU A 343 23.63 -5.06 -20.04
N VAL A 344 23.06 -4.08 -20.75
CA VAL A 344 23.39 -3.84 -22.16
C VAL A 344 24.83 -3.33 -22.30
N ASP A 345 25.29 -2.48 -21.39
CA ASP A 345 26.64 -1.94 -21.41
C ASP A 345 27.72 -3.00 -21.21
N ILE A 346 27.47 -4.06 -20.42
CA ILE A 346 28.39 -5.22 -20.31
C ILE A 346 28.71 -5.79 -21.70
N GLY A 347 27.68 -6.00 -22.54
CA GLY A 347 27.88 -6.60 -23.86
C GLY A 347 28.66 -5.69 -24.82
N ARG A 348 28.74 -4.39 -24.56
CA ARG A 348 29.51 -3.40 -25.36
C ARG A 348 31.00 -3.35 -25.01
N THR A 349 31.41 -3.97 -23.89
CA THR A 349 32.81 -3.96 -23.43
C THR A 349 33.75 -4.87 -24.22
N PHE A 350 33.22 -5.89 -24.92
CA PHE A 350 34.04 -6.91 -25.57
C PHE A 350 34.65 -6.42 -26.88
N LEU A 351 35.93 -6.77 -27.10
CA LEU A 351 36.66 -6.45 -28.33
C LEU A 351 36.33 -7.45 -29.44
N VAL A 352 36.54 -7.00 -30.68
CA VAL A 352 36.42 -7.82 -31.88
C VAL A 352 37.58 -8.80 -31.98
N LEU A 353 37.33 -10.05 -32.40
CA LEU A 353 38.38 -11.09 -32.47
C LEU A 353 39.52 -10.73 -33.44
N GLU A 354 39.22 -9.93 -34.47
CA GLU A 354 40.21 -9.36 -35.38
C GLU A 354 41.30 -8.53 -34.67
N THR A 355 40.97 -7.85 -33.56
CA THR A 355 41.92 -7.05 -32.77
C THR A 355 42.96 -7.92 -32.06
N VAL A 356 42.62 -9.17 -31.72
CA VAL A 356 43.53 -10.05 -30.97
C VAL A 356 44.60 -10.67 -31.88
N ARG A 357 44.26 -11.01 -33.12
CA ARG A 357 45.15 -11.78 -34.01
C ARG A 357 45.86 -10.94 -35.08
N ILE A 358 45.28 -9.81 -35.51
CA ILE A 358 45.86 -8.96 -36.56
C ILE A 358 46.68 -7.84 -35.90
N ARG A 359 48.00 -7.80 -36.17
CA ARG A 359 48.88 -6.69 -35.76
C ARG A 359 48.39 -5.38 -36.40
N ASP A 360 48.36 -4.30 -35.60
CA ASP A 360 47.92 -2.94 -35.98
C ASP A 360 46.43 -2.79 -36.36
N TYR A 361 45.55 -3.70 -35.94
CA TYR A 361 44.10 -3.54 -36.14
C TYR A 361 43.51 -2.55 -35.10
N PRO A 362 42.63 -1.61 -35.50
CA PRO A 362 42.02 -0.66 -34.56
C PRO A 362 41.20 -1.40 -33.49
N SER A 363 41.33 -0.99 -32.23
CA SER A 363 40.52 -1.49 -31.13
C SER A 363 39.04 -1.18 -31.38
N LYS A 364 38.30 -2.17 -31.88
CA LYS A 364 36.87 -2.09 -32.14
C LYS A 364 36.14 -3.01 -31.17
N THR A 365 35.06 -2.51 -30.61
CA THR A 365 34.14 -3.30 -29.77
C THR A 365 33.13 -4.04 -30.63
N ILE A 366 32.63 -5.14 -30.08
CA ILE A 366 31.56 -5.92 -30.70
C ILE A 366 30.29 -5.07 -30.74
N ARG A 367 29.65 -4.99 -31.91
CA ARG A 367 28.33 -4.37 -32.05
C ARG A 367 27.27 -5.39 -31.68
N LEU A 368 26.57 -5.16 -30.57
CA LEU A 368 25.38 -5.93 -30.22
C LEU A 368 24.24 -5.61 -31.19
N ASN A 369 23.40 -6.60 -31.45
CA ASN A 369 22.20 -6.49 -32.28
C ASN A 369 20.96 -6.21 -31.42
N VAL A 370 21.10 -5.35 -30.42
CA VAL A 370 19.97 -4.82 -29.64
C VAL A 370 19.68 -3.44 -30.23
N THR A 371 18.51 -3.27 -30.86
CA THR A 371 18.10 -1.97 -31.42
C THR A 371 17.66 -1.06 -30.28
N ASP A 372 17.91 0.24 -30.42
CA ASP A 372 17.49 1.23 -29.41
C ASP A 372 15.95 1.26 -29.27
N GLU A 373 15.22 1.02 -30.36
CA GLU A 373 13.75 0.84 -30.34
C GLU A 373 13.33 -0.29 -29.41
N TYR A 374 13.89 -1.49 -29.58
CA TYR A 374 13.54 -2.65 -28.75
C TYR A 374 13.92 -2.46 -27.27
N PHE A 375 15.03 -1.76 -27.01
CA PHE A 375 15.43 -1.42 -25.66
C PHE A 375 14.43 -0.46 -24.98
N ASN A 376 14.01 0.58 -25.67
CA ASN A 376 13.04 1.54 -25.16
C ASN A 376 11.66 0.89 -24.95
N ASP A 377 11.21 0.06 -25.89
CA ASP A 377 9.93 -0.66 -25.77
C ASP A 377 9.90 -1.54 -24.50
N ILE A 378 11.00 -2.23 -24.19
CA ILE A 378 11.09 -3.05 -22.97
C ILE A 378 11.06 -2.19 -21.71
N LEU A 379 11.77 -1.06 -21.70
CA LEU A 379 11.78 -0.17 -20.54
C LEU A 379 10.40 0.45 -20.30
N GLU A 380 9.68 0.82 -21.35
CA GLU A 380 8.32 1.35 -21.27
C GLU A 380 7.37 0.30 -20.68
N VAL A 381 7.39 -0.94 -21.19
CA VAL A 381 6.56 -2.03 -20.66
C VAL A 381 6.92 -2.38 -19.21
N ILE A 382 8.21 -2.36 -18.85
CA ILE A 382 8.64 -2.56 -17.44
C ILE A 382 8.09 -1.44 -16.56
N GLY A 383 8.15 -0.18 -17.04
CA GLY A 383 7.59 0.98 -16.35
C GLY A 383 6.09 0.85 -16.13
N GLU A 384 5.32 0.56 -17.17
CA GLU A 384 3.88 0.35 -17.10
C GLU A 384 3.50 -0.78 -16.13
N ASN A 385 4.20 -1.91 -16.18
CA ASN A 385 3.97 -3.03 -15.28
C ASN A 385 4.17 -2.63 -13.81
N ILE A 386 5.23 -1.88 -13.52
CA ILE A 386 5.51 -1.40 -12.16
C ILE A 386 4.43 -0.40 -11.73
N MET A 387 4.08 0.58 -12.58
CA MET A 387 3.00 1.54 -12.27
C MET A 387 1.68 0.84 -11.95
N ASN A 388 1.29 -0.15 -12.74
CA ASN A 388 0.07 -0.93 -12.52
C ASN A 388 0.06 -1.64 -11.16
N MET A 389 1.22 -2.11 -10.69
CA MET A 389 1.38 -2.75 -9.38
C MET A 389 1.28 -1.75 -8.21
N PHE A 390 1.59 -0.48 -8.45
CA PHE A 390 1.48 0.60 -7.45
C PHE A 390 0.06 1.20 -7.36
N ILE A 391 -0.82 0.99 -8.35
CA ILE A 391 -2.22 1.46 -8.30
C ILE A 391 -2.93 1.11 -6.97
N PRO A 392 -2.98 -0.17 -6.51
CA PRO A 392 -3.66 -0.50 -5.26
C PRO A 392 -2.99 0.12 -4.02
N VAL A 393 -1.67 0.36 -4.07
CA VAL A 393 -0.94 1.04 -2.99
C VAL A 393 -1.33 2.51 -2.96
N ASN A 394 -1.38 3.17 -4.12
CA ASN A 394 -1.76 4.58 -4.25
C ASN A 394 -3.23 4.81 -3.88
N GLU A 395 -4.14 3.92 -4.25
CA GLU A 395 -5.54 3.99 -3.81
C GLU A 395 -5.69 3.87 -2.28
N TYR A 396 -4.90 2.99 -1.66
CA TYR A 396 -4.86 2.87 -0.21
C TYR A 396 -4.29 4.13 0.46
N MET A 397 -3.23 4.69 -0.13
CA MET A 397 -2.61 5.94 0.29
C MET A 397 -3.57 7.13 0.23
N SER A 398 -4.35 7.27 -0.84
CA SER A 398 -5.34 8.33 -0.95
C SER A 398 -6.44 8.20 0.11
N LYS A 399 -6.89 6.97 0.42
CA LYS A 399 -7.84 6.74 1.52
C LYS A 399 -7.27 7.12 2.87
N LEU A 400 -6.01 6.75 3.13
CA LEU A 400 -5.31 7.18 4.35
C LEU A 400 -5.17 8.69 4.41
N GLU A 401 -4.87 9.35 3.29
CA GLU A 401 -4.77 10.81 3.28
C GLU A 401 -6.12 11.47 3.55
N GLU A 402 -7.21 10.97 2.98
CA GLU A 402 -8.58 11.43 3.26
C GLU A 402 -8.98 11.24 4.73
N ASP A 403 -8.71 10.05 5.29
CA ASP A 403 -9.07 9.71 6.67
C ASP A 403 -8.34 10.56 7.72
N PHE A 404 -7.13 11.05 7.40
CA PHE A 404 -6.27 11.79 8.32
C PHE A 404 -6.05 13.26 7.95
N GLN A 405 -6.54 13.73 6.79
CA GLN A 405 -6.40 15.13 6.33
C GLN A 405 -6.91 16.15 7.36
N GLU A 406 -7.96 15.79 8.09
CA GLU A 406 -8.62 16.66 9.07
C GLU A 406 -7.73 16.94 10.30
N ILE A 407 -6.83 16.01 10.67
CA ILE A 407 -5.91 16.18 11.80
C ILE A 407 -4.83 17.22 11.49
N PHE A 408 -4.38 17.27 10.24
CA PHE A 408 -3.23 18.08 9.83
C PHE A 408 -3.59 19.50 9.45
N ARG A 409 -4.86 19.76 9.09
CA ARG A 409 -5.40 21.12 9.04
C ARG A 409 -5.66 21.56 10.48
N ARG A 410 -4.62 22.08 11.16
CA ARG A 410 -4.71 22.72 12.49
C ARG A 410 -6.11 23.30 12.71
N PHE A 411 -6.87 22.73 13.65
CA PHE A 411 -8.21 23.19 13.98
C PHE A 411 -8.13 24.67 14.39
N THR A 412 -8.49 25.55 13.46
CA THR A 412 -8.40 27.01 13.60
C THR A 412 -9.74 27.64 13.98
N LYS A 413 -10.78 26.82 14.18
CA LYS A 413 -12.07 27.29 14.69
C LYS A 413 -12.08 27.20 16.19
N VAL A 414 -11.58 28.25 16.83
CA VAL A 414 -11.93 28.59 18.20
C VAL A 414 -13.27 29.32 18.12
N ASP A 415 -14.36 28.68 18.55
CA ASP A 415 -15.61 29.40 18.79
C ASP A 415 -15.37 30.36 19.98
N GLU A 416 -15.37 31.67 19.69
CA GLU A 416 -15.08 32.74 20.66
C GLU A 416 -16.07 32.76 21.85
N THR A 417 -17.23 32.12 21.72
CA THR A 417 -18.30 32.19 22.72
C THR A 417 -18.06 31.30 23.95
N ASN A 418 -17.23 30.26 23.85
CA ASN A 418 -16.84 29.38 24.97
C ASN A 418 -15.54 28.63 24.64
N PRO A 419 -14.36 29.27 24.82
CA PRO A 419 -13.07 28.69 24.42
C PRO A 419 -12.77 27.38 25.17
N PHE A 420 -13.16 27.29 26.44
CA PHE A 420 -12.86 26.13 27.30
C PHE A 420 -13.58 24.84 26.86
N LYS A 421 -14.91 24.88 26.66
CA LYS A 421 -15.69 23.72 26.22
C LYS A 421 -15.32 23.26 24.80
N THR A 422 -14.99 24.21 23.94
CA THR A 422 -14.53 23.92 22.57
C THR A 422 -13.18 23.22 22.60
N GLY A 423 -12.23 23.68 23.41
CA GLY A 423 -10.94 23.01 23.58
C GLY A 423 -11.06 21.60 24.16
N LEU A 424 -11.91 21.38 25.17
CA LEU A 424 -12.17 20.03 25.69
C LEU A 424 -12.75 19.08 24.64
N SER A 425 -13.64 19.58 23.78
CA SER A 425 -14.23 18.78 22.69
C SER A 425 -13.18 18.42 21.63
N GLN A 426 -12.25 19.33 21.36
CA GLN A 426 -11.10 19.09 20.49
C GLN A 426 -10.15 18.05 21.07
N ILE A 427 -9.84 18.09 22.37
CA ILE A 427 -9.01 17.05 23.02
C ILE A 427 -9.65 15.66 22.88
N LYS A 428 -10.96 15.54 23.14
CA LYS A 428 -11.70 14.27 22.93
C LYS A 428 -11.64 13.79 21.48
N HIS A 429 -11.74 14.72 20.54
CA HIS A 429 -11.65 14.41 19.11
C HIS A 429 -10.27 13.85 18.73
N TYR A 430 -9.19 14.48 19.20
CA TYR A 430 -7.83 14.00 19.01
C TYR A 430 -7.56 12.66 19.70
N GLN A 431 -8.12 12.41 20.89
CA GLN A 431 -8.05 11.10 21.55
C GLN A 431 -8.72 9.99 20.74
N ASN A 432 -9.90 10.27 20.17
CA ASN A 432 -10.58 9.31 19.29
C ASN A 432 -9.74 9.00 18.06
N TYR A 433 -9.08 10.01 17.47
CA TYR A 433 -8.15 9.79 16.38
C TYR A 433 -6.90 9.01 16.80
N MET A 434 -6.33 9.27 17.97
CA MET A 434 -5.21 8.49 18.49
C MET A 434 -5.58 7.01 18.68
N ASN A 435 -6.82 6.73 19.10
CA ASN A 435 -7.36 5.37 19.16
C ASN A 435 -7.52 4.74 17.77
N LYS A 436 -8.01 5.49 16.77
CA LYS A 436 -8.07 5.05 15.37
C LYS A 436 -6.68 4.73 14.81
N VAL A 437 -5.70 5.63 14.99
CA VAL A 437 -4.29 5.37 14.64
C VAL A 437 -3.76 4.13 15.35
N GLY A 438 -4.16 3.90 16.60
CA GLY A 438 -3.76 2.70 17.34
C GLY A 438 -4.42 1.41 16.90
N SER A 439 -5.55 1.48 16.19
CA SER A 439 -6.23 0.31 15.62
C SER A 439 -5.61 -0.16 14.29
N MET A 440 -4.81 0.70 13.64
CA MET A 440 -4.15 0.38 12.37
C MET A 440 -3.18 -0.80 12.49
N LEU A 441 -3.09 -1.56 11.40
CA LEU A 441 -2.14 -2.66 11.28
C LEU A 441 -0.72 -2.12 11.21
N SER A 442 0.24 -2.84 11.81
CA SER A 442 1.65 -2.46 11.75
C SER A 442 2.25 -2.60 10.34
N SER A 443 1.66 -3.44 9.50
CA SER A 443 2.05 -3.61 8.11
C SER A 443 0.89 -4.14 7.26
N GLU A 444 0.85 -3.70 6.01
CA GLU A 444 -0.04 -4.23 4.98
C GLU A 444 0.76 -4.89 3.86
N TYR A 445 0.15 -5.85 3.17
CA TYR A 445 0.82 -6.68 2.19
C TYR A 445 0.15 -6.55 0.82
N PHE A 446 0.90 -6.01 -0.14
CA PHE A 446 0.50 -5.87 -1.53
C PHE A 446 1.27 -6.86 -2.42
N GLY A 447 0.86 -7.00 -3.69
CA GLY A 447 1.52 -7.89 -4.65
C GLY A 447 3.00 -7.54 -4.88
N ILE A 448 3.31 -6.24 -4.89
CA ILE A 448 4.65 -5.68 -5.07
C ILE A 448 5.52 -5.68 -3.81
N GLY A 449 4.92 -5.64 -2.62
CA GLY A 449 5.69 -5.40 -1.42
C GLY A 449 4.89 -5.33 -0.12
N GLN A 450 5.63 -5.18 0.98
CA GLN A 450 5.09 -4.95 2.32
C GLN A 450 5.15 -3.46 2.64
N LEU A 451 3.99 -2.86 2.89
CA LEU A 451 3.86 -1.50 3.39
C LEU A 451 4.01 -1.51 4.91
N VAL A 452 5.10 -0.95 5.41
CA VAL A 452 5.39 -0.84 6.84
C VAL A 452 4.83 0.49 7.35
N LEU A 453 3.77 0.39 8.14
CA LEU A 453 3.04 1.51 8.73
C LEU A 453 3.53 1.86 10.14
N SER A 454 4.36 1.02 10.77
CA SER A 454 4.77 1.20 12.16
C SER A 454 5.47 2.53 12.43
N GLU A 455 6.34 2.98 11.53
CA GLU A 455 7.06 4.26 11.65
C GLU A 455 6.09 5.44 11.48
N TYR A 456 5.18 5.36 10.51
CA TYR A 456 4.13 6.35 10.29
C TYR A 456 3.18 6.47 11.49
N VAL A 457 2.69 5.34 12.00
CA VAL A 457 1.80 5.26 13.18
C VAL A 457 2.48 5.87 14.42
N GLN A 458 3.78 5.62 14.60
CA GLN A 458 4.53 6.17 15.71
C GLN A 458 4.69 7.70 15.58
N SER A 459 5.13 8.17 14.41
CA SER A 459 5.25 9.61 14.13
C SER A 459 3.91 10.36 14.27
N MET A 460 2.82 9.73 13.82
CA MET A 460 1.46 10.25 13.99
C MET A 460 1.05 10.37 15.45
N ARG A 461 1.36 9.37 16.27
CA ARG A 461 1.09 9.42 17.71
C ARG A 461 1.88 10.52 18.39
N GLU A 462 3.15 10.69 18.03
CA GLU A 462 3.99 11.76 18.60
C GLU A 462 3.43 13.13 18.24
N SER A 463 3.09 13.37 16.97
CA SER A 463 2.53 14.65 16.54
C SER A 463 1.16 14.94 17.17
N LEU A 464 0.28 13.93 17.28
CA LEU A 464 -1.01 14.08 17.96
C LEU A 464 -0.85 14.37 19.45
N SER A 465 0.10 13.72 20.12
CA SER A 465 0.41 13.98 21.54
C SER A 465 0.86 15.43 21.74
N GLU A 466 1.74 15.94 20.87
CA GLU A 466 2.22 17.32 20.95
C GLU A 466 1.09 18.34 20.79
N VAL A 467 0.18 18.13 19.82
CA VAL A 467 -0.99 18.99 19.63
C VAL A 467 -1.94 18.94 20.83
N MET A 468 -2.16 17.74 21.39
CA MET A 468 -2.99 17.57 22.59
C MET A 468 -2.37 18.26 23.82
N GLU A 469 -1.05 18.18 23.97
CA GLU A 469 -0.32 18.81 25.07
C GLU A 469 -0.38 20.34 24.96
N ASP A 470 -0.14 20.92 23.78
CA ASP A 470 -0.27 22.36 23.54
C ASP A 470 -1.69 22.87 23.81
N LEU A 471 -2.71 22.11 23.39
CA LEU A 471 -4.11 22.45 23.67
C LEU A 471 -4.45 22.34 25.16
N PHE A 472 -3.93 21.31 25.84
CA PHE A 472 -4.11 21.14 27.28
C PHE A 472 -3.48 22.29 28.06
N LEU A 473 -2.24 22.69 27.72
CA LEU A 473 -1.57 23.83 28.35
C LEU A 473 -2.35 25.13 28.16
N LYS A 474 -2.90 25.39 26.97
CA LYS A 474 -3.77 26.56 26.72
C LYS A 474 -5.05 26.55 27.55
N LEU A 475 -5.63 25.38 27.81
CA LEU A 475 -6.80 25.28 28.69
C LEU A 475 -6.43 25.51 30.16
N CYS A 476 -5.25 25.05 30.59
CA CYS A 476 -4.73 25.35 31.92
C CYS A 476 -4.53 26.85 32.12
N THR A 477 -3.88 27.55 31.17
CA THR A 477 -3.68 29.00 31.28
C THR A 477 -4.99 29.77 31.33
N LEU A 478 -5.98 29.42 30.48
CA LEU A 478 -7.31 30.04 30.52
C LEU A 478 -8.02 29.82 31.87
N HIS A 479 -7.80 28.68 32.50
CA HIS A 479 -8.37 28.39 33.81
C HIS A 479 -7.63 29.15 34.93
N GLU A 480 -6.32 29.32 34.82
CA GLU A 480 -5.52 30.12 35.75
C GLU A 480 -5.92 31.59 35.68
N GLU A 481 -6.04 32.16 34.48
CA GLU A 481 -6.50 33.54 34.26
C GLU A 481 -7.88 33.79 34.89
N GLU A 482 -8.85 32.89 34.70
CA GLU A 482 -10.17 33.02 35.34
C GLU A 482 -10.08 32.93 36.87
N ASN A 483 -9.17 32.11 37.42
CA ASN A 483 -8.95 32.01 38.86
C ASN A 483 -8.35 33.30 39.44
N GLU A 484 -7.39 33.90 38.75
CA GLU A 484 -6.77 35.17 39.11
C GLU A 484 -7.81 36.29 39.06
N ASP A 485 -8.58 36.39 37.98
CA ASP A 485 -9.66 37.37 37.82
C ASP A 485 -10.70 37.29 38.94
N ILE A 486 -11.10 36.09 39.35
CA ILE A 486 -12.00 35.89 40.49
C ILE A 486 -11.34 36.36 41.79
N CYS A 487 -10.09 35.97 42.04
CA CYS A 487 -9.34 36.41 43.23
C CYS A 487 -9.22 37.93 43.30
N ASP A 488 -8.93 38.59 42.18
CA ASP A 488 -8.80 40.04 42.08
C ASP A 488 -10.15 40.74 42.33
N CYS A 489 -11.26 40.18 41.84
CA CYS A 489 -12.59 40.67 42.17
C CYS A 489 -12.86 40.61 43.70
N PHE A 490 -12.50 39.51 44.36
CA PHE A 490 -12.65 39.39 45.81
C PHE A 490 -11.74 40.35 46.58
N GLU A 491 -10.49 40.52 46.16
CA GLU A 491 -9.58 41.49 46.77
C GLU A 491 -10.08 42.94 46.57
N ALA A 492 -10.65 43.28 45.41
CA ALA A 492 -11.27 44.58 45.17
C ALA A 492 -12.46 44.83 46.10
N ILE A 493 -13.33 43.83 46.30
CA ILE A 493 -14.44 43.89 47.27
C ILE A 493 -13.91 44.12 48.68
N LYS A 494 -12.89 43.36 49.09
CA LYS A 494 -12.26 43.48 50.41
C LYS A 494 -11.64 44.86 50.62
N ALA A 495 -10.94 45.39 49.62
CA ALA A 495 -10.33 46.72 49.68
C ALA A 495 -11.41 47.81 49.88
N GLU A 496 -12.50 47.75 49.12
CA GLU A 496 -13.59 48.72 49.25
C GLU A 496 -14.41 48.51 50.53
N ALA A 497 -14.52 47.28 51.03
CA ALA A 497 -15.22 46.96 52.28
C ALA A 497 -14.46 47.45 53.53
N LEU A 498 -13.12 47.47 53.49
CA LEU A 498 -12.28 47.93 54.59
C LEU A 498 -11.93 49.43 54.50
N ARG A 499 -12.27 50.09 53.39
CA ARG A 499 -12.06 51.52 53.20
C ARG A 499 -12.93 52.31 54.17
N ARG A 500 -12.32 53.15 55.03
CA ARG A 500 -13.07 54.05 55.92
C ARG A 500 -13.51 55.31 55.15
N PRO A 501 -14.81 55.58 54.98
CA PRO A 501 -15.29 56.76 54.26
C PRO A 501 -15.00 58.04 55.07
N ALA A 502 -14.57 59.10 54.39
CA ALA A 502 -14.22 60.37 55.02
C ALA A 502 -15.41 61.34 55.09
N THR A 503 -16.36 61.22 54.16
CA THR A 503 -17.53 62.08 54.02
C THR A 503 -18.84 61.29 54.14
N SER A 504 -19.93 61.95 54.54
CA SER A 504 -21.25 61.32 54.63
C SER A 504 -21.76 60.85 53.25
N GLU A 505 -21.36 61.51 52.18
CA GLU A 505 -21.67 61.13 50.80
C GLU A 505 -20.97 59.81 50.41
N GLU A 506 -19.68 59.69 50.73
CA GLU A 506 -18.93 58.45 50.56
C GLU A 506 -19.50 57.29 51.38
N LEU A 507 -19.97 57.56 52.61
CA LEU A 507 -20.63 56.55 53.46
C LEU A 507 -21.93 56.05 52.79
N ILE A 508 -22.75 56.93 52.22
CA ILE A 508 -23.98 56.51 51.51
C ILE A 508 -23.63 55.71 50.24
N ALA A 509 -22.63 56.14 49.47
CA ALA A 509 -22.19 55.46 48.26
C ALA A 509 -21.64 54.06 48.56
N GLN A 510 -20.79 53.93 49.57
CA GLN A 510 -20.24 52.65 50.02
C GLN A 510 -21.34 51.70 50.50
N GLY A 511 -22.35 52.20 51.22
CA GLY A 511 -23.51 51.42 51.64
C GLY A 511 -24.30 50.85 50.46
N LYS A 512 -24.58 51.67 49.43
CA LYS A 512 -25.24 51.21 48.20
C LYS A 512 -24.42 50.15 47.46
N TYR A 513 -23.11 50.37 47.32
CA TYR A 513 -22.21 49.41 46.71
C TYR A 513 -22.20 48.07 47.46
N MET A 514 -22.09 48.10 48.78
CA MET A 514 -22.03 46.87 49.59
C MET A 514 -23.35 46.09 49.61
N ILE A 515 -24.50 46.77 49.47
CA ILE A 515 -25.79 46.11 49.23
C ILE A 515 -25.77 45.37 47.90
N TRP A 516 -25.32 46.02 46.82
CA TRP A 516 -25.20 45.39 45.50
C TRP A 516 -24.22 44.20 45.51
N VAL A 517 -23.09 44.33 46.21
CA VAL A 517 -22.14 43.23 46.38
C VAL A 517 -22.81 42.02 47.04
N LYS A 518 -23.55 42.23 48.14
CA LYS A 518 -24.22 41.16 48.87
C LYS A 518 -25.36 40.50 48.07
N THR A 519 -26.09 41.24 47.26
CA THR A 519 -27.29 40.74 46.57
C THR A 519 -27.03 40.19 45.16
N VAL A 520 -26.04 40.71 44.44
CA VAL A 520 -25.79 40.37 43.04
C VAL A 520 -24.38 39.83 42.86
N HIS A 521 -23.37 40.62 43.18
CA HIS A 521 -22.00 40.32 42.77
C HIS A 521 -21.41 39.06 43.42
N LEU A 522 -21.70 38.81 44.70
CA LEU A 522 -21.27 37.57 45.37
C LEU A 522 -21.97 36.33 44.81
N MET A 523 -23.23 36.46 44.34
CA MET A 523 -23.92 35.34 43.69
C MET A 523 -23.25 35.02 42.34
N GLU A 524 -22.93 36.04 41.54
CA GLU A 524 -22.19 35.88 40.28
C GLU A 524 -20.81 35.25 40.49
N LEU A 525 -20.04 35.73 41.47
CA LEU A 525 -18.73 35.17 41.80
C LEU A 525 -18.83 33.72 42.28
N ARG A 526 -19.87 33.37 43.05
CA ARG A 526 -20.11 31.99 43.48
C ARG A 526 -20.44 31.07 42.30
N GLU A 527 -21.25 31.54 41.35
CA GLU A 527 -21.55 30.79 40.12
C GLU A 527 -20.29 30.60 39.26
N ARG A 528 -19.44 31.63 39.13
CA ARG A 528 -18.14 31.54 38.44
C ARG A 528 -17.22 30.52 39.12
N ILE A 529 -17.09 30.55 40.44
CA ILE A 529 -16.29 29.55 41.19
C ILE A 529 -16.85 28.14 40.95
N GLN A 530 -18.17 27.97 40.94
CA GLN A 530 -18.78 26.66 40.68
C GLN A 530 -18.48 26.17 39.26
N ALA A 531 -18.57 27.05 38.25
CA ALA A 531 -18.22 26.73 36.86
C ALA A 531 -16.73 26.36 36.72
N MET A 532 -15.85 27.10 37.40
CA MET A 532 -14.43 26.84 37.47
C MET A 532 -14.12 25.47 38.11
N LEU A 533 -14.79 25.11 39.19
CA LEU A 533 -14.64 23.78 39.80
C LEU A 533 -15.04 22.63 38.86
N TYR A 534 -16.09 22.82 38.05
CA TYR A 534 -16.44 21.85 37.02
C TYR A 534 -15.35 21.74 35.94
N ASN A 535 -14.83 22.89 35.49
CA ASN A 535 -13.75 22.97 34.51
C ASN A 535 -12.47 22.27 35.02
N LEU A 536 -12.14 22.43 36.31
CA LEU A 536 -11.03 21.74 36.96
C LEU A 536 -11.21 20.22 36.94
N THR A 537 -12.40 19.73 37.31
CA THR A 537 -12.66 18.28 37.27
C THR A 537 -12.53 17.72 35.85
N ASP A 538 -12.92 18.49 34.84
CA ASP A 538 -12.72 18.10 33.44
C ASP A 538 -11.23 18.07 33.07
N LEU A 539 -10.43 19.09 33.45
CA LEU A 539 -8.99 19.11 33.18
C LEU A 539 -8.25 17.93 33.79
N MET A 540 -8.59 17.56 35.03
CA MET A 540 -7.99 16.42 35.72
C MET A 540 -8.21 15.08 34.99
N LEU A 541 -9.20 14.98 34.10
CA LEU A 541 -9.42 13.77 33.29
C LEU A 541 -8.42 13.64 32.13
N TYR A 542 -7.80 14.74 31.69
CA TYR A 542 -6.94 14.77 30.50
C TYR A 542 -5.46 14.89 30.81
N GLY A 543 -5.07 15.42 31.96
CA GLY A 543 -3.67 15.62 32.30
C GLY A 543 -3.42 15.89 33.78
N THR A 544 -2.14 16.03 34.11
CA THR A 544 -1.69 16.40 35.46
C THR A 544 -1.54 17.90 35.57
N LEU A 545 -2.15 18.49 36.60
CA LEU A 545 -2.06 19.91 36.88
C LEU A 545 -0.84 20.21 37.74
N GLU A 546 -0.25 21.38 37.54
CA GLU A 546 0.87 21.84 38.36
C GLU A 546 0.42 22.17 39.79
N LYS A 547 1.37 22.12 40.72
CA LYS A 547 1.10 22.41 42.14
C LYS A 547 0.64 23.86 42.32
N GLU A 548 1.24 24.78 41.57
CA GLU A 548 0.91 26.21 41.62
C GLU A 548 -0.53 26.46 41.18
N HIS A 549 -0.97 25.83 40.08
CA HIS A 549 -2.36 25.88 39.61
C HIS A 549 -3.35 25.38 40.67
N MET A 550 -3.02 24.26 41.34
CA MET A 550 -3.85 23.69 42.41
C MET A 550 -3.92 24.60 43.64
N GLU A 551 -2.82 25.26 44.01
CA GLU A 551 -2.78 26.22 45.11
C GLU A 551 -3.60 27.48 44.80
N LEU A 552 -3.50 27.99 43.57
CA LEU A 552 -4.31 29.12 43.10
C LEU A 552 -5.80 28.79 43.17
N ASN A 553 -6.21 27.62 42.67
CA ASN A 553 -7.59 27.17 42.77
C ASN A 553 -8.07 27.05 44.23
N ALA A 554 -7.24 26.48 45.12
CA ALA A 554 -7.58 26.39 46.54
C ALA A 554 -7.79 27.78 47.17
N LYS A 555 -6.94 28.75 46.82
CA LYS A 555 -7.10 30.16 47.23
C LYS A 555 -8.41 30.75 46.72
N THR A 556 -8.76 30.53 45.45
CA THR A 556 -10.03 31.00 44.85
C THR A 556 -11.26 30.44 45.58
N VAL A 557 -11.24 29.15 45.96
CA VAL A 557 -12.34 28.54 46.71
C VAL A 557 -12.43 29.05 48.15
N ASN A 558 -11.28 29.28 48.81
CA ASN A 558 -11.24 29.76 50.19
C ASN A 558 -11.90 31.14 50.35
N TRP A 559 -11.88 31.99 49.32
CA TRP A 559 -12.56 33.28 49.30
C TRP A 559 -14.05 33.22 49.66
N LEU A 560 -14.74 32.12 49.31
CA LEU A 560 -16.14 31.92 49.68
C LEU A 560 -16.38 31.93 51.19
N THR A 561 -15.37 31.54 51.98
CA THR A 561 -15.42 31.55 53.44
C THR A 561 -14.74 32.78 54.03
N GLU A 562 -13.67 33.29 53.40
CA GLU A 562 -12.90 34.42 53.91
C GLU A 562 -13.60 35.78 53.73
N ILE A 563 -14.52 35.90 52.76
CA ILE A 563 -15.22 37.17 52.50
C ILE A 563 -16.27 37.50 53.57
N GLU A 564 -16.88 36.49 54.19
CA GLU A 564 -17.95 36.67 55.17
C GLU A 564 -17.53 37.46 56.43
N PRO A 565 -16.40 37.14 57.11
CA PRO A 565 -15.92 37.95 58.22
C PRO A 565 -15.57 39.39 57.80
N ILE A 566 -15.09 39.62 56.58
CA ILE A 566 -14.80 40.97 56.07
C ILE A 566 -16.09 41.79 55.92
N LEU A 567 -17.15 41.18 55.40
CA LEU A 567 -18.46 41.81 55.28
C LEU A 567 -19.08 42.11 56.65
N ASN A 568 -18.83 41.27 57.65
CA ASN A 568 -19.29 41.51 59.03
C ASN A 568 -18.53 42.68 59.69
N ILE A 569 -17.22 42.78 59.47
CA ILE A 569 -16.41 43.91 59.92
C ILE A 569 -16.90 45.20 59.27
N ASN A 570 -17.12 45.19 57.95
CA ASN A 570 -17.67 46.34 57.25
C ASN A 570 -19.05 46.74 57.80
N SER A 571 -19.96 45.78 57.98
CA SER A 571 -21.30 46.08 58.51
C SER A 571 -21.23 46.73 59.90
N SER A 572 -20.34 46.25 60.78
CA SER A 572 -20.12 46.83 62.11
C SER A 572 -19.51 48.23 62.04
N MET A 573 -18.49 48.43 61.19
CA MET A 573 -17.86 49.73 60.95
C MET A 573 -18.86 50.74 60.39
N TYR A 574 -19.69 50.30 59.43
CA TYR A 574 -20.71 51.11 58.78
C TYR A 574 -21.75 51.60 59.80
N GLU A 575 -22.25 50.71 60.66
CA GLU A 575 -23.18 51.07 61.74
C GLU A 575 -22.57 52.07 62.71
N GLN A 576 -21.30 51.87 63.11
CA GLN A 576 -20.61 52.80 63.99
C GLN A 576 -20.45 54.20 63.36
N LEU A 577 -19.98 54.28 62.11
CA LEU A 577 -19.80 55.56 61.41
C LEU A 577 -21.13 56.25 61.14
N LYS A 578 -22.17 55.47 60.81
CA LYS A 578 -23.54 55.99 60.68
C LYS A 578 -24.00 56.60 61.99
N PHE A 579 -23.84 55.90 63.11
CA PHE A 579 -24.19 56.43 64.43
C PHE A 579 -23.42 57.71 64.77
N GLU A 580 -22.09 57.74 64.56
CA GLU A 580 -21.27 58.95 64.76
C GLU A 580 -21.76 60.13 63.89
N SER A 581 -22.16 59.86 62.64
CA SER A 581 -22.70 60.87 61.73
C SER A 581 -24.08 61.38 62.16
N GLU A 582 -24.96 60.50 62.65
CA GLU A 582 -26.29 60.85 63.17
C GLU A 582 -26.18 61.69 64.45
N VAL A 583 -25.23 61.35 65.34
CA VAL A 583 -24.93 62.15 66.55
C VAL A 583 -24.43 63.53 66.17
N LYS A 584 -23.49 63.64 65.21
CA LYS A 584 -23.02 64.94 64.71
C LYS A 584 -24.15 65.75 64.09
N LEU A 585 -24.97 65.15 63.24
CA LEU A 585 -26.13 65.80 62.63
C LEU A 585 -27.10 66.31 63.70
N THR A 586 -27.42 65.48 64.71
CA THR A 586 -28.30 65.87 65.82
C THR A 586 -27.69 67.03 66.60
N SER A 587 -26.39 66.99 66.89
CA SER A 587 -25.68 68.09 67.56
C SER A 587 -25.71 69.39 66.74
N THR A 588 -25.51 69.32 65.43
CA THR A 588 -25.60 70.49 64.54
C THR A 588 -27.02 71.02 64.47
N ILE A 589 -28.04 70.16 64.41
CA ILE A 589 -29.46 70.56 64.47
C ILE A 589 -29.74 71.26 65.79
N THR A 590 -29.30 70.71 66.92
CA THR A 590 -29.50 71.37 68.23
C THR A 590 -28.77 72.71 68.30
N TYR A 591 -27.55 72.80 67.77
CA TYR A 591 -26.80 74.06 67.71
C TYR A 591 -27.54 75.10 66.86
N VAL A 592 -27.96 74.74 65.65
CA VAL A 592 -28.72 75.60 64.74
C VAL A 592 -30.03 76.04 65.38
N ASN A 593 -30.78 75.12 66.01
CA ASN A 593 -32.02 75.45 66.71
C ASN A 593 -31.77 76.41 67.88
N THR A 594 -30.75 76.18 68.71
CA THR A 594 -30.39 77.13 69.78
C THR A 594 -29.93 78.48 69.22
N SER A 595 -29.19 78.51 68.12
CA SER A 595 -28.80 79.76 67.46
C SER A 595 -30.03 80.49 66.90
N ILE A 596 -30.97 79.78 66.28
CA ILE A 596 -32.26 80.32 65.84
C ILE A 596 -33.04 80.88 67.03
N ASP A 597 -33.16 80.14 68.13
CA ASP A 597 -33.85 80.57 69.35
C ASP A 597 -33.20 81.82 69.98
N THR A 598 -31.88 82.02 69.83
CA THR A 598 -31.19 83.25 70.25
C THR A 598 -31.33 84.40 69.27
N LEU A 599 -31.37 84.12 67.96
CA LEU A 599 -31.47 85.12 66.90
C LEU A 599 -32.91 85.62 66.71
N ILE A 600 -33.93 84.80 66.98
CA ILE A 600 -35.35 85.18 66.89
C ILE A 600 -35.66 86.40 67.79
N PRO A 601 -35.29 86.44 69.08
CA PRO A 601 -35.47 87.62 69.92
C PRO A 601 -34.66 88.83 69.44
N LEU A 602 -33.43 88.62 68.96
CA LEU A 602 -32.58 89.71 68.43
C LEU A 602 -33.15 90.32 67.16
N LEU A 603 -33.76 89.51 66.28
CA LEU A 603 -34.53 89.96 65.12
C LEU A 603 -35.82 90.68 65.56
N GLY A 604 -36.48 90.22 66.63
CA GLY A 604 -37.60 90.94 67.26
C GLY A 604 -37.21 92.33 67.75
N VAL A 605 -36.06 92.47 68.43
CA VAL A 605 -35.51 93.75 68.86
C VAL A 605 -35.12 94.64 67.67
N LEU A 606 -34.53 94.06 66.62
CA LEU A 606 -34.23 94.80 65.38
C LEU A 606 -35.49 95.29 64.67
N ASN A 607 -36.56 94.50 64.69
CA ASN A 607 -37.87 94.87 64.15
C ASN A 607 -38.56 95.95 65.02
N ASP A 608 -38.41 95.87 66.35
CA ASP A 608 -38.86 96.91 67.30
C ASP A 608 -38.03 98.20 67.17
N MET A 609 -36.81 98.17 66.63
CA MET A 609 -35.98 99.35 66.35
C MET A 609 -36.38 100.09 65.06
N ASP A 610 -37.08 99.43 64.13
CA ASP A 610 -37.65 100.07 62.93
C ASP A 610 -39.05 100.69 63.20
N ASP A 611 -39.64 100.43 64.37
CA ASP A 611 -40.97 100.89 64.74
C ASP A 611 -40.89 102.21 65.54
N TYR A 612 -40.86 103.34 64.84
CA TYR A 612 -40.64 104.68 65.42
C TYR A 612 -41.71 105.10 66.46
N GLU A 613 -42.85 104.41 66.55
CA GLU A 613 -43.97 104.75 67.43
C GLU A 613 -43.82 104.25 68.88
N ARG A 614 -42.73 103.55 69.24
CA ARG A 614 -42.61 102.83 70.54
C ARG A 614 -41.42 103.14 71.46
N CYS A 615 -40.78 104.30 71.37
CA CYS A 615 -39.87 104.80 72.41
C CYS A 615 -40.52 105.94 73.23
N PRO A 616 -40.60 105.84 74.58
CA PRO A 616 -41.01 106.95 75.46
C PRO A 616 -39.94 108.05 75.60
#